data_AF-A0A369B0U5-F1
#
_entry.id   AF-A0A369B0U5-F1
#
_cell.length_a   1.000
_cell.length_b   1.000
_cell.length_c   1.000
_cell.angle_alpha   90.00
_cell.angle_beta   90.00
_cell.angle_gamma   90.00
#
_symmetry.space_group_name_H-M   'P 1'
#
loop_
_entity.id
_entity.type
_entity.pdbx_description
1 polymer ?
#
loop_
_entity_poly.entity_id
_entity_poly.type
_entity_poly.pdbx_seq_one_letter_code
_entity_poly.pdbx_strand_id
1 'polypeptide(L)'
;MKKTLIVLKFCVLILTLFISVSLNMVHVSAENERILPTDSELELADNAYYLKKGNFNPNEKVVNVSNCTEFVRAYKDNTVTKIKLTTDITSQDISVDGVSTTIFGDNADEYRKSSLVIDGGYTDSITGETKQYGLTLIGSKMLRTSNAPTGFTETAADGSTQNRSMFHLKNLSIAQPGTENAYSYGFIGAPGVDTTVAGENVNAPYSKNWYFRFTNVNTDIDDNTTAYRGVARAIVGYQSEVTLAGRVELSVSGETFYLGSLIVEPKASFKGITE
;
A
#
# COMPACT_ATOMS: atom_id res chain seq x y z
N MET A 1 26.64 58.31 -48.87
CA MET A 1 27.23 57.20 -48.09
C MET A 1 26.83 57.12 -46.62
N LYS A 2 26.55 58.21 -45.88
CA LYS A 2 26.23 58.13 -44.44
C LYS A 2 24.82 57.61 -44.08
N LYS A 3 23.81 57.77 -44.94
CA LYS A 3 22.42 57.33 -44.65
C LYS A 3 22.22 55.81 -44.81
N THR A 4 22.93 55.18 -45.74
CA THR A 4 22.82 53.73 -46.02
C THR A 4 23.46 52.87 -44.91
N LEU A 5 24.50 53.38 -44.25
CA LEU A 5 25.21 52.67 -43.19
C LEU A 5 24.43 52.61 -41.87
N ILE A 6 23.54 53.58 -41.63
CA ILE A 6 22.68 53.63 -40.42
C ILE A 6 21.54 52.62 -40.54
N VAL A 7 20.93 52.48 -41.71
CA VAL A 7 19.85 51.50 -41.96
C VAL A 7 20.38 50.07 -41.82
N LEU A 8 21.59 49.79 -42.32
CA LEU A 8 22.19 48.45 -42.21
C LEU A 8 22.52 48.08 -40.76
N LYS A 9 23.01 49.04 -39.93
CA LYS A 9 23.25 48.80 -38.50
C LYS A 9 21.94 48.61 -37.71
N PHE A 10 20.86 49.31 -38.08
CA PHE A 10 19.56 49.15 -37.43
C PHE A 10 18.90 47.81 -37.77
N CYS A 11 19.02 47.34 -39.02
CA CYS A 11 18.52 46.02 -39.42
C CYS A 11 19.29 44.87 -38.76
N VAL A 12 20.62 44.99 -38.57
CA VAL A 12 21.41 43.95 -37.88
C VAL A 12 21.12 43.92 -36.37
N LEU A 13 20.84 45.07 -35.76
CA LEU A 13 20.43 45.14 -34.34
C LEU A 13 19.03 44.53 -34.11
N ILE A 14 18.09 44.77 -35.04
CA ILE A 14 16.75 44.15 -34.99
C ILE A 14 16.84 42.64 -35.24
N LEU A 15 17.67 42.20 -36.20
CA LEU A 15 17.84 40.77 -36.48
C LEU A 15 18.51 40.02 -35.31
N THR A 16 19.47 40.63 -34.62
CA THR A 16 20.06 40.05 -33.40
C THR A 16 19.08 40.04 -32.23
N LEU A 17 18.24 41.08 -32.09
CA LEU A 17 17.19 41.11 -31.07
C LEU A 17 16.12 40.02 -31.31
N PHE A 18 15.72 39.80 -32.57
CA PHE A 18 14.77 38.73 -32.91
C PHE A 18 15.38 37.33 -32.72
N ILE A 19 16.65 37.12 -33.05
CA ILE A 19 17.31 35.81 -32.81
C ILE A 19 17.47 35.53 -31.31
N SER A 20 17.69 36.56 -30.47
CA SER A 20 17.76 36.40 -29.01
C SER A 20 16.41 36.22 -28.31
N VAL A 21 15.30 36.59 -28.95
CA VAL A 21 13.94 36.42 -28.39
C VAL A 21 13.28 35.11 -28.84
N SER A 22 13.76 34.48 -29.93
CA SER A 22 13.26 33.18 -30.39
C SER A 22 13.96 31.95 -29.80
N LEU A 23 14.83 32.11 -28.79
CA LEU A 23 15.53 31.01 -28.11
C LEU A 23 14.97 30.63 -26.74
N ASN A 24 13.91 31.31 -26.27
CA ASN A 24 13.23 30.98 -25.03
C ASN A 24 11.71 30.98 -25.22
N MET A 25 11.20 29.94 -25.88
CA MET A 25 9.87 29.37 -25.61
C MET A 25 9.66 28.15 -26.51
N VAL A 26 10.54 27.16 -26.39
CA VAL A 26 9.99 25.81 -26.35
C VAL A 26 9.28 25.79 -25.00
N HIS A 27 7.95 25.88 -25.01
CA HIS A 27 7.18 25.29 -23.91
C HIS A 27 7.50 23.80 -23.97
N VAL A 28 8.64 23.43 -23.41
CA VAL A 28 8.78 22.12 -22.78
C VAL A 28 7.84 22.29 -21.60
N SER A 29 6.56 21.99 -21.83
CA SER A 29 5.78 21.35 -20.79
C SER A 29 6.53 20.05 -20.52
N ALA A 30 7.62 20.16 -19.75
CA ALA A 30 8.01 19.08 -18.90
C ALA A 30 6.84 19.05 -17.92
N GLU A 31 5.79 18.34 -18.31
CA GLU A 31 5.25 17.38 -17.37
C GLU A 31 6.51 16.72 -16.81
N ASN A 32 6.85 17.08 -15.58
CA ASN A 32 7.83 16.36 -14.81
C ASN A 32 7.20 14.95 -14.76
N GLU A 33 7.47 14.12 -15.77
CA GLU A 33 7.14 12.71 -15.74
C GLU A 33 7.83 12.25 -14.49
N ARG A 34 7.02 12.02 -13.46
CA ARG A 34 7.54 11.61 -12.17
C ARG A 34 8.14 10.25 -12.41
N ILE A 35 9.46 10.20 -12.56
CA ILE A 35 10.19 8.96 -12.80
C ILE A 35 9.96 8.10 -11.56
N LEU A 36 9.06 7.11 -11.71
CA LEU A 36 8.79 6.12 -10.68
C LEU A 36 10.08 5.31 -10.42
N PRO A 37 10.26 4.77 -9.21
CA PRO A 37 11.40 3.91 -8.93
C PRO A 37 11.31 2.65 -9.81
N THR A 38 12.46 2.19 -10.29
CA THR A 38 12.59 0.91 -10.99
C THR A 38 12.36 -0.27 -10.03
N ASP A 39 12.05 -1.45 -10.57
CA ASP A 39 11.88 -2.67 -9.76
C ASP A 39 13.12 -2.98 -8.91
N SER A 40 14.32 -2.72 -9.43
CA SER A 40 15.57 -2.89 -8.67
C SER A 40 15.71 -1.89 -7.53
N GLU A 41 15.31 -0.63 -7.74
CA GLU A 41 15.33 0.39 -6.67
C GLU A 41 14.31 0.05 -5.57
N LEU A 42 13.14 -0.45 -5.95
CA LEU A 42 12.12 -0.92 -5.01
C LEU A 42 12.60 -2.14 -4.22
N GLU A 43 13.23 -3.12 -4.86
CA GLU A 43 13.77 -4.28 -4.17
C GLU A 43 14.87 -3.89 -3.16
N LEU A 44 15.73 -2.92 -3.49
CA LEU A 44 16.70 -2.38 -2.54
C LEU A 44 16.04 -1.66 -1.37
N ALA A 45 15.02 -0.83 -1.64
CA ALA A 45 14.26 -0.13 -0.62
C ALA A 45 13.53 -1.11 0.32
N ASP A 46 12.96 -2.19 -0.24
CA ASP A 46 12.34 -3.27 0.51
C ASP A 46 13.30 -3.95 1.47
N ASN A 47 14.46 -4.37 0.98
CA ASN A 47 15.47 -5.02 1.80
C ASN A 47 15.97 -4.09 2.91
N ALA A 48 16.17 -2.80 2.62
CA ALA A 48 16.52 -1.80 3.63
C ALA A 48 15.40 -1.61 4.67
N TYR A 49 14.14 -1.60 4.24
CA TYR A 49 12.98 -1.51 5.13
C TYR A 49 12.90 -2.72 6.07
N TYR A 50 13.03 -3.94 5.55
CA TYR A 50 12.99 -5.15 6.37
C TYR A 50 14.15 -5.22 7.38
N LEU A 51 15.35 -4.80 6.95
CA LEU A 51 16.51 -4.70 7.83
C LEU A 51 16.23 -3.73 9.00
N LYS A 52 15.68 -2.55 8.69
CA LYS A 52 15.30 -1.54 9.69
C LYS A 52 14.18 -2.03 10.62
N LYS A 53 13.23 -2.81 10.11
CA LYS A 53 12.05 -3.30 10.84
C LYS A 53 12.28 -4.71 11.38
N GLY A 54 13.21 -4.81 12.34
CA GLY A 54 13.46 -6.04 13.09
C GLY A 54 14.32 -7.08 12.37
N ASN A 55 15.13 -6.67 11.39
CA ASN A 55 15.93 -7.57 10.57
C ASN A 55 15.10 -8.72 9.96
N PHE A 56 13.91 -8.38 9.47
CA PHE A 56 12.93 -9.34 9.01
C PHE A 56 13.38 -10.00 7.70
N ASN A 57 13.25 -11.33 7.60
CA ASN A 57 13.54 -12.08 6.38
C ASN A 57 12.23 -12.55 5.69
N PRO A 58 11.77 -11.86 4.64
CA PRO A 58 10.53 -12.24 3.95
C PRO A 58 10.67 -13.55 3.16
N ASN A 59 11.88 -14.11 3.00
CA ASN A 59 12.12 -15.34 2.25
C ASN A 59 12.33 -16.56 3.16
N GLU A 60 12.22 -16.42 4.48
CA GLU A 60 12.41 -17.53 5.43
C GLU A 60 11.36 -18.64 5.29
N LYS A 61 10.07 -18.28 5.19
CA LYS A 61 8.97 -19.23 4.94
C LYS A 61 7.97 -18.62 3.96
N VAL A 62 8.18 -18.92 2.67
CA VAL A 62 7.34 -18.46 1.57
C VAL A 62 6.26 -19.51 1.25
N VAL A 63 5.01 -19.08 1.12
CA VAL A 63 3.89 -19.92 0.71
C VAL A 63 3.26 -19.35 -0.56
N ASN A 64 3.19 -20.16 -1.62
CA ASN A 64 2.44 -19.83 -2.83
C ASN A 64 0.96 -20.20 -2.62
N VAL A 65 0.04 -19.30 -2.98
CA VAL A 65 -1.40 -19.51 -2.80
C VAL A 65 -2.15 -19.24 -4.09
N SER A 66 -3.12 -20.11 -4.38
CA SER A 66 -3.91 -20.12 -5.61
C SER A 66 -5.42 -20.00 -5.36
N ASN A 67 -5.84 -20.02 -4.10
CA ASN A 67 -7.24 -19.89 -3.71
C ASN A 67 -7.38 -19.29 -2.30
N CYS A 68 -8.60 -18.88 -1.95
CA CYS A 68 -8.87 -18.24 -0.67
C CYS A 68 -8.58 -19.15 0.54
N THR A 69 -8.79 -20.46 0.44
CA THR A 69 -8.51 -21.39 1.55
C THR A 69 -7.02 -21.42 1.89
N GLU A 70 -6.16 -21.53 0.87
CA GLU A 70 -4.71 -21.48 1.02
C GLU A 70 -4.25 -20.14 1.58
N PHE A 71 -4.80 -19.03 1.05
CA PHE A 71 -4.52 -17.69 1.53
C PHE A 71 -4.85 -17.52 3.02
N VAL A 72 -6.05 -17.91 3.45
CA VAL A 72 -6.50 -17.82 4.85
C VAL A 72 -5.60 -18.62 5.78
N ARG A 73 -5.27 -19.87 5.41
CA ARG A 73 -4.37 -20.72 6.18
C ARG A 73 -2.97 -20.11 6.31
N ALA A 74 -2.41 -19.62 5.22
CA ALA A 74 -1.10 -18.99 5.21
C ALA A 74 -1.06 -17.69 6.02
N TYR A 75 -2.13 -16.88 5.96
CA TYR A 75 -2.24 -15.64 6.73
C TYR A 75 -2.27 -15.90 8.24
N LYS A 76 -3.05 -16.90 8.67
CA LYS A 76 -3.18 -17.31 10.08
C LYS A 76 -1.92 -17.98 10.64
N ASP A 77 -1.12 -18.64 9.80
CA ASP A 77 0.14 -19.23 10.22
C ASP A 77 1.19 -18.15 10.50
N ASN A 78 1.37 -17.81 11.78
CA ASN A 78 2.33 -16.81 12.25
C ASN A 78 3.81 -17.16 11.94
N THR A 79 4.11 -18.37 11.45
CA THR A 79 5.47 -18.72 11.00
C THR A 79 5.71 -18.41 9.52
N VAL A 80 4.66 -18.17 8.72
CA VAL A 80 4.80 -17.75 7.31
C VAL A 80 5.34 -16.33 7.28
N THR A 81 6.41 -16.08 6.52
CA THR A 81 6.99 -14.73 6.39
C THR A 81 6.59 -14.05 5.08
N LYS A 82 6.19 -14.81 4.06
CA LYS A 82 5.64 -14.28 2.81
C LYS A 82 4.56 -15.17 2.22
N ILE A 83 3.48 -14.54 1.78
CA ILE A 83 2.46 -15.14 0.92
C ILE A 83 2.67 -14.59 -0.50
N LYS A 84 2.81 -15.48 -1.47
CA LYS A 84 2.89 -15.11 -2.89
C LYS A 84 1.64 -15.60 -3.62
N LEU A 85 0.90 -14.69 -4.23
CA LEU A 85 -0.25 -15.06 -5.06
C LEU A 85 0.26 -15.64 -6.39
N THR A 86 -0.42 -16.68 -6.87
CA THR A 86 -0.19 -17.28 -8.20
C THR A 86 -1.39 -17.12 -9.13
N THR A 87 -2.45 -16.49 -8.65
CA THR A 87 -3.69 -16.14 -9.36
C THR A 87 -4.43 -15.10 -8.53
N ASP A 88 -5.45 -14.48 -9.13
CA ASP A 88 -6.37 -13.61 -8.40
C ASP A 88 -7.10 -14.39 -7.30
N ILE A 89 -7.17 -13.79 -6.11
CA ILE A 89 -7.82 -14.37 -4.95
C ILE A 89 -9.04 -13.53 -4.59
N THR A 90 -10.21 -14.16 -4.61
CA THR A 90 -11.44 -13.56 -4.07
C THR A 90 -11.83 -14.27 -2.79
N SER A 91 -12.05 -13.51 -1.73
CA SER A 91 -12.50 -14.04 -0.46
C SER A 91 -13.86 -14.71 -0.62
N GLN A 92 -14.01 -15.91 -0.09
CA GLN A 92 -15.27 -16.62 -0.05
C GLN A 92 -15.57 -17.01 1.40
N ASP A 93 -16.85 -17.15 1.73
CA ASP A 93 -17.24 -17.77 2.99
C ASP A 93 -17.01 -19.27 2.88
N ILE A 94 -15.82 -19.71 3.29
CA ILE A 94 -15.36 -21.10 3.18
C ILE A 94 -15.47 -21.75 4.56
N SER A 95 -16.45 -22.63 4.77
CA SER A 95 -16.41 -23.58 5.89
C SER A 95 -15.66 -24.84 5.45
N VAL A 96 -14.34 -24.88 5.65
CA VAL A 96 -13.55 -26.09 5.35
C VAL A 96 -12.82 -26.55 6.61
N ASP A 97 -13.06 -27.80 7.00
CA ASP A 97 -12.32 -28.55 8.03
C ASP A 97 -12.15 -27.84 9.39
N GLY A 98 -13.19 -27.16 9.88
CA GLY A 98 -13.13 -26.46 11.18
C GLY A 98 -12.22 -25.22 11.18
N VAL A 99 -11.68 -24.80 10.03
CA VAL A 99 -11.02 -23.51 9.87
C VAL A 99 -12.10 -22.46 9.69
N SER A 100 -12.44 -21.77 10.78
CA SER A 100 -13.35 -20.64 10.73
C SER A 100 -12.82 -19.56 9.76
N THR A 101 -13.72 -18.95 8.98
CA THR A 101 -13.44 -17.83 8.06
C THR A 101 -13.01 -16.55 8.78
N THR A 102 -12.85 -16.60 10.11
CA THR A 102 -12.34 -15.55 11.00
C THR A 102 -10.84 -15.25 10.81
N ILE A 103 -10.36 -15.03 9.57
CA ILE A 103 -9.50 -13.84 9.40
C ILE A 103 -10.35 -12.56 9.44
N PHE A 104 -11.67 -12.70 9.33
CA PHE A 104 -12.66 -11.63 9.21
C PHE A 104 -13.58 -11.41 10.43
N GLY A 105 -13.53 -12.26 11.46
CA GLY A 105 -14.44 -12.20 12.61
C GLY A 105 -13.73 -12.02 13.96
N ASP A 106 -14.48 -11.99 15.05
CA ASP A 106 -14.08 -11.33 16.31
C ASP A 106 -13.15 -12.13 17.25
N ASN A 107 -12.59 -13.27 16.81
CA ASN A 107 -11.67 -14.05 17.64
C ASN A 107 -10.25 -13.47 17.58
N ALA A 108 -9.87 -12.69 18.59
CA ALA A 108 -8.58 -11.99 18.65
C ALA A 108 -7.35 -12.93 18.63
N ASP A 109 -7.52 -14.21 18.98
CA ASP A 109 -6.44 -15.20 18.95
C ASP A 109 -6.05 -15.63 17.53
N GLU A 110 -6.94 -15.43 16.55
CA GLU A 110 -6.73 -15.79 15.15
C GLU A 110 -6.16 -14.64 14.31
N TYR A 111 -5.97 -13.47 14.91
CA TYR A 111 -5.39 -12.31 14.22
C TYR A 111 -3.92 -12.51 13.95
N ARG A 112 -3.44 -11.89 12.86
CA ARG A 112 -2.01 -11.89 12.54
C ARG A 112 -1.23 -11.23 13.67
N LYS A 113 -0.23 -11.92 14.23
CA LYS A 113 0.64 -11.42 15.32
C LYS A 113 2.05 -11.13 14.82
N SER A 114 2.59 -11.91 13.89
CA SER A 114 3.97 -11.76 13.38
C SER A 114 4.06 -10.97 12.06
N SER A 115 5.27 -10.54 11.73
CA SER A 115 5.57 -9.81 10.49
C SER A 115 5.22 -10.61 9.22
N LEU A 116 4.71 -9.97 8.17
CA LEU A 116 4.28 -10.64 6.93
C LEU A 116 4.44 -9.77 5.67
N VAL A 117 4.90 -10.36 4.57
CA VAL A 117 4.72 -9.81 3.22
C VAL A 117 3.61 -10.55 2.47
N ILE A 118 2.76 -9.82 1.76
CA ILE A 118 1.89 -10.38 0.72
C ILE A 118 2.33 -9.78 -0.61
N ASP A 119 2.68 -10.65 -1.56
CA ASP A 119 3.22 -10.28 -2.87
C ASP A 119 2.33 -10.84 -3.98
N GLY A 120 1.80 -9.97 -4.83
CA GLY A 120 1.00 -10.33 -6.00
C GLY A 120 1.72 -10.13 -7.33
N GLY A 121 3.01 -9.77 -7.30
CA GLY A 121 3.77 -9.49 -8.49
C GLY A 121 4.07 -10.76 -9.28
N TYR A 122 3.85 -10.70 -10.60
CA TYR A 122 4.32 -11.72 -11.53
C TYR A 122 4.88 -11.08 -12.80
N THR A 123 5.87 -11.73 -13.40
CA THR A 123 6.37 -11.35 -14.72
C THR A 123 5.51 -12.05 -15.77
N ASP A 124 4.83 -11.27 -16.59
CA ASP A 124 4.08 -11.77 -17.74
C ASP A 124 5.06 -12.40 -18.74
N SER A 125 4.89 -13.68 -19.04
CA SER A 125 5.84 -14.45 -19.86
C SER A 125 5.85 -14.02 -21.34
N ILE A 126 4.86 -13.25 -21.78
CA ILE A 126 4.70 -12.81 -23.16
C ILE A 126 5.35 -11.43 -23.34
N THR A 127 5.04 -10.51 -22.43
CA THR A 127 5.44 -9.09 -22.51
C THR A 127 6.70 -8.79 -21.71
N GLY A 128 7.07 -9.64 -20.75
CA GLY A 128 8.17 -9.40 -19.80
C GLY A 128 7.85 -8.34 -18.75
N GLU A 129 6.62 -7.81 -18.75
CA GLU A 129 6.18 -6.78 -17.82
C GLU A 129 5.83 -7.37 -16.45
N THR A 130 6.16 -6.63 -15.39
CA THR A 130 5.66 -6.92 -14.05
C THR A 130 4.18 -6.55 -13.97
N LYS A 131 3.32 -7.55 -13.83
CA LYS A 131 1.89 -7.44 -13.58
C LYS A 131 1.55 -7.84 -12.14
N GLN A 132 0.29 -7.62 -11.78
CA GLN A 132 -0.20 -7.80 -10.42
C GLN A 132 -1.42 -8.70 -10.43
N TYR A 133 -1.47 -9.63 -9.48
CA TYR A 133 -2.70 -10.34 -9.14
C TYR A 133 -3.59 -9.48 -8.24
N GLY A 134 -4.88 -9.81 -8.26
CA GLY A 134 -5.90 -9.22 -7.40
C GLY A 134 -6.08 -9.94 -6.08
N LEU A 135 -6.32 -9.18 -5.00
CA LEU A 135 -6.83 -9.69 -3.73
C LEU A 135 -8.13 -8.95 -3.37
N THR A 136 -9.26 -9.64 -3.52
CA THR A 136 -10.61 -9.11 -3.31
C THR A 136 -11.19 -9.64 -2.00
N LEU A 137 -11.57 -8.74 -1.08
CA LEU A 137 -12.24 -9.09 0.17
C LEU A 137 -13.70 -8.60 0.15
N ILE A 138 -14.64 -9.51 -0.09
CA ILE A 138 -16.06 -9.20 -0.30
C ILE A 138 -16.74 -8.77 1.02
N GLY A 139 -17.50 -7.68 0.96
CA GLY A 139 -18.27 -7.15 2.08
C GLY A 139 -17.36 -6.62 3.19
N SER A 140 -17.77 -6.77 4.45
CA SER A 140 -17.01 -6.29 5.62
C SER A 140 -15.75 -7.11 5.97
N LYS A 141 -15.26 -7.93 5.03
CA LYS A 141 -14.09 -8.79 5.21
C LYS A 141 -12.82 -7.95 5.18
N MET A 142 -11.98 -8.09 6.21
CA MET A 142 -10.70 -7.41 6.36
C MET A 142 -9.58 -8.32 6.87
N LEU A 143 -8.35 -8.09 6.43
CA LEU A 143 -7.19 -8.72 7.03
C LEU A 143 -6.98 -8.17 8.45
N ARG A 144 -7.09 -9.03 9.47
CA ARG A 144 -6.99 -8.61 10.87
C ARG A 144 -5.56 -8.71 11.40
N THR A 145 -5.11 -7.66 12.08
CA THR A 145 -3.85 -7.64 12.85
C THR A 145 -4.13 -7.60 14.35
N SER A 146 -3.27 -8.22 15.15
CA SER A 146 -3.42 -8.31 16.61
C SER A 146 -2.90 -7.06 17.33
N ASN A 147 -3.53 -6.69 18.44
CA ASN A 147 -3.03 -5.66 19.35
C ASN A 147 -1.77 -6.07 20.12
N ALA A 148 -1.40 -7.35 20.08
CA ALA A 148 -0.22 -7.92 20.70
C ALA A 148 0.69 -8.54 19.63
N PRO A 149 1.33 -7.72 18.78
CA PRO A 149 2.27 -8.24 17.79
C PRO A 149 3.49 -8.91 18.43
N THR A 150 4.09 -9.85 17.71
CA THR A 150 5.21 -10.69 18.20
C THR A 150 6.36 -10.80 17.19
N GLY A 151 6.41 -9.94 16.17
CA GLY A 151 7.40 -10.03 15.10
C GLY A 151 8.83 -9.72 15.56
N PHE A 152 8.99 -8.66 16.34
CA PHE A 152 10.26 -8.25 16.93
C PHE A 152 10.06 -7.32 18.12
N THR A 153 11.14 -6.99 18.81
CA THR A 153 11.14 -6.05 19.93
C THR A 153 11.91 -4.79 19.56
N GLU A 154 11.39 -3.62 19.94
CA GLU A 154 11.97 -2.32 19.67
C GLU A 154 11.95 -1.45 20.92
N THR A 155 13.00 -0.64 21.11
CA THR A 155 13.02 0.41 22.15
C THR A 155 12.36 1.67 21.60
N ALA A 156 11.23 2.05 22.19
CA ALA A 156 10.51 3.27 21.83
C ALA A 156 11.26 4.53 22.32
N ALA A 157 10.83 5.70 21.84
CA ALA A 157 11.48 6.98 22.14
C ALA A 157 11.48 7.35 23.64
N ASP A 158 10.54 6.81 24.42
CA ASP A 158 10.46 6.97 25.88
C ASP A 158 11.35 5.97 26.65
N GLY A 159 12.14 5.16 25.94
CA GLY A 159 12.98 4.11 26.52
C GLY A 159 12.23 2.82 26.85
N SER A 160 10.92 2.74 26.61
CA SER A 160 10.15 1.52 26.83
C SER A 160 10.42 0.47 25.75
N THR A 161 10.40 -0.80 26.14
CA THR A 161 10.50 -1.92 25.21
C THR A 161 9.11 -2.31 24.73
N GLN A 162 8.89 -2.32 23.42
CA GLN A 162 7.61 -2.64 22.81
C GLN A 162 7.77 -3.78 21.80
N ASN A 163 6.83 -4.73 21.81
CA ASN A 163 6.74 -5.70 20.72
C ASN A 163 6.08 -5.05 19.51
N ARG A 164 6.61 -5.37 18.33
CA ARG A 164 6.24 -4.80 17.04
C ARG A 164 6.11 -5.91 16.00
N SER A 165 5.37 -5.62 14.94
CA SER A 165 5.36 -6.41 13.72
C SER A 165 5.25 -5.48 12.52
N MET A 166 5.61 -5.98 11.34
CA MET A 166 5.39 -5.27 10.09
C MET A 166 4.39 -6.00 9.20
N PHE A 167 3.64 -5.27 8.40
CA PHE A 167 2.79 -5.81 7.35
C PHE A 167 3.10 -5.08 6.04
N HIS A 168 3.49 -5.82 5.00
CA HIS A 168 3.86 -5.24 3.72
C HIS A 168 2.99 -5.84 2.61
N LEU A 169 2.19 -4.99 1.98
CA LEU A 169 1.44 -5.31 0.77
C LEU A 169 2.25 -4.84 -0.45
N LYS A 170 2.63 -5.75 -1.34
CA LYS A 170 3.50 -5.46 -2.48
C LYS A 170 2.93 -5.99 -3.80
N ASN A 171 3.00 -5.17 -4.85
CA ASN A 171 2.66 -5.52 -6.23
C ASN A 171 1.27 -6.16 -6.36
N LEU A 172 0.24 -5.51 -5.82
CA LEU A 172 -1.11 -6.07 -5.72
C LEU A 172 -2.16 -5.04 -6.12
N SER A 173 -3.20 -5.52 -6.81
CA SER A 173 -4.46 -4.81 -6.89
C SER A 173 -5.40 -5.30 -5.79
N ILE A 174 -6.09 -4.41 -5.10
CA ILE A 174 -6.99 -4.75 -3.99
C ILE A 174 -8.41 -4.22 -4.25
N ALA A 175 -9.41 -4.93 -3.72
CA ALA A 175 -10.81 -4.53 -3.82
C ALA A 175 -11.63 -5.01 -2.60
N GLN A 176 -12.68 -4.27 -2.24
CA GLN A 176 -13.68 -4.66 -1.24
C GLN A 176 -15.13 -4.40 -1.70
N PRO A 177 -15.60 -5.11 -2.73
CA PRO A 177 -16.94 -4.90 -3.26
C PRO A 177 -18.01 -5.25 -2.22
N GLY A 178 -19.11 -4.50 -2.21
CA GLY A 178 -20.24 -4.73 -1.31
C GLY A 178 -20.01 -4.27 0.14
N THR A 179 -19.04 -3.39 0.39
CA THR A 179 -18.82 -2.78 1.71
C THR A 179 -19.70 -1.53 1.86
N GLU A 180 -20.86 -1.68 2.50
CA GLU A 180 -21.83 -0.57 2.64
C GLU A 180 -21.46 0.46 3.73
N ASN A 181 -20.52 0.15 4.63
CA ASN A 181 -20.20 0.99 5.79
C ASN A 181 -18.70 1.28 5.93
N ALA A 182 -18.28 2.43 5.43
CA ALA A 182 -16.94 2.97 5.60
C ALA A 182 -16.70 3.59 7.01
N TYR A 183 -17.36 3.15 8.09
CA TYR A 183 -17.17 3.74 9.43
C TYR A 183 -16.31 2.90 10.38
N SER A 184 -16.26 1.58 10.19
CA SER A 184 -15.56 0.67 11.11
C SER A 184 -14.70 -0.39 10.41
N TYR A 185 -14.47 -0.29 9.10
CA TYR A 185 -13.76 -1.33 8.35
C TYR A 185 -12.67 -0.73 7.45
N GLY A 186 -11.72 -1.58 7.07
CA GLY A 186 -10.71 -1.30 6.05
C GLY A 186 -10.18 -2.61 5.48
N PHE A 187 -9.21 -2.54 4.58
CA PHE A 187 -8.64 -3.73 3.93
C PHE A 187 -7.74 -4.53 4.88
N ILE A 188 -6.92 -3.83 5.66
CA ILE A 188 -6.02 -4.39 6.68
C ILE A 188 -6.08 -3.56 7.96
N GLY A 189 -5.86 -4.22 9.10
CA GLY A 189 -5.73 -3.60 10.41
C GLY A 189 -6.73 -4.19 11.37
N ALA A 190 -7.13 -3.44 12.38
CA ALA A 190 -8.21 -3.89 13.25
C ALA A 190 -9.05 -2.70 13.74
N PRO A 191 -10.38 -2.81 13.65
CA PRO A 191 -11.28 -1.75 14.05
C PRO A 191 -11.18 -1.51 15.55
N GLY A 192 -11.05 -0.24 15.93
CA GLY A 192 -11.33 0.18 17.29
C GLY A 192 -12.82 -0.02 17.50
N VAL A 193 -13.18 -1.09 18.20
CA VAL A 193 -14.51 -1.23 18.77
C VAL A 193 -14.40 -0.83 20.23
N ASP A 194 -15.14 0.22 20.61
CA ASP A 194 -15.51 0.47 22.01
C ASP A 194 -16.34 -0.72 22.47
N THR A 195 -15.66 -1.79 22.90
CA THR A 195 -16.34 -2.91 23.56
C THR A 195 -16.24 -2.70 25.05
N THR A 196 -17.38 -2.49 25.68
CA THR A 196 -17.50 -2.67 27.12
C THR A 196 -17.47 -4.15 27.42
N VAL A 197 -16.34 -4.66 27.92
CA VAL A 197 -16.27 -5.98 28.53
C VAL A 197 -16.40 -5.79 30.03
N ALA A 198 -17.41 -6.41 30.65
CA ALA A 198 -17.65 -6.34 32.09
C ALA A 198 -17.80 -4.91 32.68
N GLY A 199 -18.28 -3.94 31.90
CA GLY A 199 -18.51 -2.57 32.37
C GLY A 199 -17.27 -1.66 32.32
N GLU A 200 -16.14 -2.17 31.83
CA GLU A 200 -14.94 -1.36 31.53
C GLU A 200 -14.89 -1.08 30.03
N ASN A 201 -14.68 0.19 29.66
CA ASN A 201 -14.37 0.57 28.28
C ASN A 201 -13.00 -0.02 27.93
N VAL A 202 -12.98 -1.12 27.18
CA VAL A 202 -11.73 -1.67 26.66
C VAL A 202 -11.40 -0.92 25.38
N ASN A 203 -10.75 0.24 25.53
CA ASN A 203 -10.11 0.94 24.42
C ASN A 203 -8.98 0.07 23.90
N ALA A 204 -9.22 -0.73 22.87
CA ALA A 204 -8.16 -1.52 22.26
C ALA A 204 -7.68 -0.84 20.98
N PRO A 205 -6.53 -0.14 20.99
CA PRO A 205 -5.90 0.33 19.77
C PRO A 205 -5.24 -0.87 19.08
N TYR A 206 -5.94 -1.52 18.16
CA TYR A 206 -5.59 -2.87 17.73
C TYR A 206 -4.41 -2.98 16.75
N SER A 207 -3.90 -1.87 16.20
CA SER A 207 -2.76 -1.92 15.27
C SER A 207 -1.63 -0.92 15.59
N LYS A 208 -1.66 -0.20 16.72
CA LYS A 208 -0.64 0.82 17.08
C LYS A 208 0.81 0.34 17.06
N ASN A 209 1.02 -0.96 17.28
CA ASN A 209 2.34 -1.57 17.32
C ASN A 209 2.76 -2.23 15.99
N TRP A 210 2.04 -1.91 14.91
CA TRP A 210 2.33 -2.36 13.56
C TRP A 210 2.99 -1.29 12.72
N TYR A 211 3.89 -1.73 11.86
CA TYR A 211 4.45 -0.95 10.75
C TYR A 211 3.83 -1.43 9.44
N PHE A 212 3.07 -0.58 8.76
CA PHE A 212 2.46 -0.93 7.48
C PHE A 212 3.28 -0.37 6.32
N ARG A 213 3.46 -1.14 5.25
CA ARG A 213 4.07 -0.67 4.00
C ARG A 213 3.27 -1.10 2.79
N PHE A 214 3.19 -0.24 1.79
CA PHE A 214 2.51 -0.45 0.52
C PHE A 214 3.48 -0.14 -0.61
N THR A 215 3.75 -1.12 -1.45
CA THR A 215 4.63 -0.96 -2.62
C THR A 215 3.88 -1.37 -3.87
N ASN A 216 3.72 -0.46 -4.83
CA ASN A 216 3.01 -0.74 -6.08
C ASN A 216 1.60 -1.34 -5.83
N VAL A 217 0.79 -0.69 -4.99
CA VAL A 217 -0.56 -1.18 -4.66
C VAL A 217 -1.61 -0.28 -5.30
N ASN A 218 -2.60 -0.88 -5.97
CA ASN A 218 -3.69 -0.11 -6.57
C ASN A 218 -5.07 -0.77 -6.38
N THR A 219 -6.10 -0.14 -6.91
CA THR A 219 -7.48 -0.67 -6.95
C THR A 219 -7.97 -0.91 -8.39
N ASP A 220 -7.05 -1.21 -9.32
CA ASP A 220 -7.34 -1.28 -10.78
C ASP A 220 -8.19 -2.52 -11.17
N ILE A 221 -8.32 -3.52 -10.30
CA ILE A 221 -9.13 -4.74 -10.53
C ILE A 221 -10.63 -4.56 -10.27
N ASP A 222 -11.05 -3.44 -9.66
CA ASP A 222 -12.45 -3.20 -9.39
C ASP A 222 -13.15 -2.70 -10.67
N ASP A 223 -14.19 -3.41 -11.12
CA ASP A 223 -14.85 -3.16 -12.41
C ASP A 223 -15.75 -1.91 -12.43
N ASN A 224 -15.81 -1.15 -11.33
CA ASN A 224 -16.44 0.18 -11.25
C ASN A 224 -17.94 0.22 -11.59
N THR A 225 -18.66 -0.90 -11.50
CA THR A 225 -20.09 -0.92 -11.86
C THR A 225 -21.05 -0.74 -10.68
N THR A 226 -20.56 -0.68 -9.45
CA THR A 226 -21.39 -0.56 -8.23
C THR A 226 -21.11 0.73 -7.45
N ALA A 227 -22.03 1.11 -6.55
CA ALA A 227 -21.98 2.36 -5.77
C ALA A 227 -20.83 2.42 -4.72
N TYR A 228 -20.05 1.35 -4.57
CA TYR A 228 -18.96 1.26 -3.59
C TYR A 228 -17.68 0.85 -4.33
N ARG A 229 -16.84 1.84 -4.67
CA ARG A 229 -15.64 1.67 -5.49
C ARG A 229 -14.38 1.50 -4.63
N GLY A 230 -13.48 0.61 -5.05
CA GLY A 230 -12.19 0.33 -4.45
C GLY A 230 -12.28 -0.39 -3.10
N VAL A 231 -11.74 0.22 -2.04
CA VAL A 231 -11.74 -0.33 -0.67
C VAL A 231 -12.38 0.64 0.32
N ALA A 232 -12.97 0.17 1.42
CA ALA A 232 -13.59 1.08 2.38
C ALA A 232 -12.57 2.05 3.01
N ARG A 233 -11.46 1.48 3.47
CA ARG A 233 -10.21 2.16 3.85
C ARG A 233 -9.06 1.24 3.50
N ALA A 234 -7.89 1.76 3.17
CA ALA A 234 -6.74 0.90 2.98
C ALA A 234 -6.26 0.32 4.31
N ILE A 235 -6.23 1.13 5.38
CA ILE A 235 -5.74 0.70 6.69
C ILE A 235 -6.58 1.28 7.82
N VAL A 236 -6.83 0.44 8.82
CA VAL A 236 -7.31 0.83 10.14
C VAL A 236 -6.19 0.63 11.16
N GLY A 237 -5.27 1.61 11.25
CA GLY A 237 -3.99 1.47 11.95
C GLY A 237 -4.01 1.95 13.41
N TYR A 238 -4.67 3.07 13.69
CA TYR A 238 -4.71 3.71 15.01
C TYR A 238 -3.30 3.89 15.62
N GLN A 239 -2.64 5.02 15.30
CA GLN A 239 -1.28 5.36 15.74
C GLN A 239 -0.13 4.56 15.10
N SER A 240 -0.41 3.68 14.14
CA SER A 240 0.62 2.99 13.34
C SER A 240 1.37 3.93 12.41
N GLU A 241 2.60 3.54 12.08
CA GLU A 241 3.34 4.13 10.96
C GLU A 241 2.95 3.42 9.66
N VAL A 242 2.72 4.22 8.60
CA VAL A 242 2.43 3.76 7.24
C VAL A 242 3.52 4.28 6.31
N THR A 243 4.09 3.39 5.49
CA THR A 243 5.11 3.72 4.49
C THR A 243 4.59 3.43 3.08
N LEU A 244 4.72 4.39 2.16
CA LEU A 244 4.31 4.27 0.76
C LEU A 244 5.54 4.26 -0.16
N ALA A 245 5.62 3.27 -1.04
CA ALA A 245 6.71 3.10 -1.99
C ALA A 245 6.16 2.77 -3.40
N GLY A 246 6.91 3.13 -4.44
CA GLY A 246 6.47 2.87 -5.83
C GLY A 246 5.17 3.62 -6.18
N ARG A 247 4.32 3.00 -7.00
CA ARG A 247 3.01 3.58 -7.40
C ARG A 247 1.89 3.07 -6.50
N VAL A 248 1.39 3.92 -5.60
CA VAL A 248 0.24 3.62 -4.74
C VAL A 248 -0.98 4.44 -5.18
N GLU A 249 -1.99 3.79 -5.75
CA GLU A 249 -3.18 4.47 -6.30
C GLU A 249 -4.46 3.81 -5.83
N LEU A 250 -5.14 4.43 -4.88
CA LEU A 250 -6.24 3.80 -4.15
C LEU A 250 -7.53 4.58 -4.34
N SER A 251 -8.56 3.93 -4.90
CA SER A 251 -9.95 4.35 -4.76
C SER A 251 -10.47 3.90 -3.39
N VAL A 252 -11.11 4.82 -2.66
CA VAL A 252 -11.67 4.54 -1.34
C VAL A 252 -13.05 5.17 -1.17
N SER A 253 -13.94 4.53 -0.42
CA SER A 253 -15.24 5.11 -0.06
C SER A 253 -15.23 5.92 1.24
N GLY A 254 -14.11 5.94 1.97
CA GLY A 254 -13.92 6.70 3.22
C GLY A 254 -12.51 7.29 3.35
N GLU A 255 -11.96 7.36 4.58
CA GLU A 255 -10.56 7.78 4.77
C GLU A 255 -9.58 6.72 4.27
N THR A 256 -8.57 7.13 3.50
CA THR A 256 -7.58 6.15 2.98
C THR A 256 -6.78 5.49 4.11
N PHE A 257 -6.33 6.26 5.10
CA PHE A 257 -5.51 5.76 6.20
C PHE A 257 -5.92 6.35 7.55
N TYR A 258 -6.14 5.48 8.54
CA TYR A 258 -6.24 5.87 9.94
C TYR A 258 -4.89 5.64 10.64
N LEU A 259 -4.00 6.65 10.63
CA LEU A 259 -2.57 6.51 10.93
C LEU A 259 -2.08 7.37 12.11
N GLY A 260 -0.90 7.03 12.64
CA GLY A 260 -0.10 7.88 13.54
C GLY A 260 0.98 8.66 12.81
N SER A 261 1.63 8.03 11.84
CA SER A 261 2.62 8.68 10.97
C SER A 261 2.55 8.14 9.53
N LEU A 262 2.99 8.97 8.58
CA LEU A 262 3.08 8.64 7.16
C LEU A 262 4.50 8.92 6.65
N ILE A 263 5.09 7.94 5.97
CA ILE A 263 6.35 8.06 5.25
C ILE A 263 6.08 7.82 3.77
N VAL A 264 6.50 8.74 2.92
CA VAL A 264 6.46 8.57 1.46
C VAL A 264 7.90 8.44 0.98
N GLU A 265 8.24 7.29 0.42
CA GLU A 265 9.60 6.99 -0.02
C GLU A 265 9.98 7.81 -1.27
N PRO A 266 11.30 8.01 -1.53
CA PRO A 266 11.76 8.70 -2.71
C PRO A 266 11.16 8.12 -3.99
N LYS A 267 10.75 9.01 -4.91
CA LYS A 267 10.11 8.68 -6.19
C LYS A 267 8.74 7.99 -6.08
N ALA A 268 8.26 7.64 -4.88
CA ALA A 268 6.94 7.06 -4.72
C ALA A 268 5.86 8.04 -5.18
N SER A 269 4.84 7.52 -5.85
CA SER A 269 3.63 8.25 -6.22
C SER A 269 2.46 7.76 -5.40
N PHE A 270 1.70 8.69 -4.83
CA PHE A 270 0.49 8.39 -4.09
C PHE A 270 -0.68 9.19 -4.66
N LYS A 271 -1.77 8.48 -4.96
CA LYS A 271 -3.06 9.07 -5.33
C LYS A 271 -4.17 8.36 -4.54
N GLY A 272 -4.94 9.13 -3.77
CA GLY A 272 -6.18 8.68 -3.16
C GLY A 272 -7.36 9.31 -3.90
N ILE A 273 -8.36 8.53 -4.30
CA ILE A 273 -9.60 9.02 -4.90
C ILE A 273 -10.73 8.62 -3.96
N THR A 274 -11.50 9.60 -3.48
CA THR A 274 -12.73 9.32 -2.74
C THR A 274 -13.89 9.25 -3.72
N GLU A 275 -14.66 8.17 -3.66
CA GLU A 275 -15.76 7.89 -4.61
C GLU A 275 -17.08 7.59 -3.89
#